data_AF-A0A9X2IQA3-F1
#
_entry.id   AF-A0A9X2IQA3-F1
#
_cell.length_a   1.000
_cell.length_b   1.000
_cell.length_c   1.000
_cell.angle_alpha   90.00
_cell.angle_beta   90.00
_cell.angle_gamma   90.00
#
_symmetry.space_group_name_H-M   'P 1'
#
loop_
_entity.id
_entity.type
_entity.pdbx_description
1 polymer ?
#
loop_
_entity_poly.entity_id
_entity_poly.type
_entity_poly.pdbx_seq_one_letter_code
_entity_poly.pdbx_strand_id
1 'polypeptide(L)' 'MCCKELLLNSYRVSRENFSVFQPILRDQSDVKAFRGAAQKGGDIIFTYEPGWTA' A
#
# COMPACT_ATOMS: atom_id res chain seq x y z
N MET A 1 -21.51 20.04 4.86
CA MET A 1 -21.58 18.57 4.75
C MET A 1 -20.17 18.10 4.47
N CYS A 2 -19.55 17.31 5.35
CA CYS A 2 -18.22 16.79 5.09
C CYS A 2 -18.36 15.57 4.17
N CYS A 3 -17.94 15.70 2.91
CA CYS A 3 -17.72 14.54 2.05
C CYS A 3 -16.62 13.72 2.71
N LYS A 4 -16.98 12.63 3.37
CA LYS A 4 -16.02 11.66 3.89
C LYS A 4 -15.46 10.97 2.65
N GLU A 5 -14.41 11.54 2.08
CA GLU A 5 -13.61 10.93 1.01
C GLU A 5 -13.34 9.49 1.44
N LEU A 6 -13.82 8.51 0.66
CA LEU A 6 -13.53 7.10 0.92
C LEU A 6 -12.07 6.87 0.51
N LEU A 7 -11.15 7.32 1.36
CA LEU A 7 -9.73 7.08 1.20
C LEU A 7 -9.51 5.57 1.29
N LEU A 8 -9.05 4.99 0.19
CA LEU A 8 -8.62 3.61 0.16
C LEU A 8 -7.38 3.49 1.05
N ASN A 9 -7.58 3.11 2.31
CA ASN A 9 -6.47 3.01 3.27
C ASN A 9 -5.56 1.81 3.00
N SER A 10 -6.04 0.79 2.29
CA SER A 10 -5.23 -0.38 1.96
C SER A 10 -5.56 -1.00 0.61
N TYR A 11 -4.56 -1.62 0.00
CA TYR A 11 -4.66 -2.29 -1.28
C TYR A 11 -3.95 -3.65 -1.23
N ARG A 12 -4.62 -4.70 -1.72
CA ARG A 12 -4.06 -6.05 -1.80
C ARG A 12 -3.43 -6.27 -3.16
N VAL A 13 -2.18 -6.67 -3.16
CA VAL A 13 -1.41 -7.04 -4.35
C VAL A 13 -1.22 -8.55 -4.32
N SER A 14 -1.68 -9.22 -5.37
CA SER A 14 -1.43 -10.66 -5.52
C SER A 14 0.05 -10.93 -5.76
N ARG A 15 0.51 -12.12 -5.36
CA ARG A 15 1.89 -12.57 -5.61
C ARG A 15 2.31 -12.37 -7.07
N GLU A 16 1.44 -12.71 -8.00
CA GLU A 16 1.68 -12.67 -9.45
C GLU A 16 1.90 -11.25 -9.97
N ASN A 17 1.22 -10.27 -9.36
CA ASN A 17 1.27 -8.88 -9.77
C ASN A 17 2.33 -8.06 -9.02
N PHE A 18 2.99 -8.66 -8.02
CA PHE A 18 3.97 -7.96 -7.19
C PHE A 18 5.10 -7.33 -8.02
N SER A 19 5.65 -8.07 -8.99
CA SER A 19 6.75 -7.60 -9.83
C SER A 19 6.40 -6.37 -10.67
N VAL A 20 5.12 -6.22 -11.04
CA VAL A 20 4.63 -5.05 -11.80
C VAL A 20 4.30 -3.90 -10.85
N PHE A 21 3.75 -4.20 -9.68
CA PHE A 21 3.31 -3.20 -8.71
C PHE A 21 4.47 -2.53 -7.96
N GLN A 22 5.49 -3.29 -7.56
CA GLN A 22 6.62 -2.80 -6.76
C GLN A 22 7.31 -1.55 -7.35
N PRO A 23 7.66 -1.46 -8.65
CA PRO A 23 8.30 -0.26 -9.19
C PRO A 23 7.38 0.96 -9.12
N ILE A 24 6.07 0.80 -9.36
CA ILE A 24 5.08 1.88 -9.30
C ILE A 24 4.96 2.42 -7.87
N LEU A 25 4.93 1.53 -6.88
CA LEU A 25 4.93 1.91 -5.47
C LEU A 25 6.21 2.67 -5.09
N ARG A 26 7.37 2.23 -5.60
CA ARG A 26 8.67 2.86 -5.31
C ARG A 26 8.82 4.26 -5.91
N ASP A 27 8.12 4.53 -7.00
CA ASP A 27 8.12 5.83 -7.67
C ASP A 27 7.26 6.88 -6.94
N GLN A 28 6.38 6.44 -6.02
CA GLN A 28 5.57 7.36 -5.22
C GLN A 28 6.46 8.20 -4.28
N SER A 29 6.26 9.52 -4.29
CA SER A 29 7.02 10.46 -3.45
C SER A 29 6.87 10.19 -1.95
N ASP A 30 5.75 9.60 -1.56
CA ASP A 30 5.36 9.26 -0.20
C ASP A 30 5.47 7.75 0.08
N VAL A 31 6.24 6.98 -0.72
CA VAL A 31 6.43 5.54 -0.54
C VAL A 31 6.76 5.12 0.91
N LYS A 32 7.45 6.01 1.66
CA LYS A 32 7.80 5.79 3.08
C LYS A 32 6.59 5.68 4.01
N ALA A 33 5.42 6.19 3.61
CA ALA A 33 4.16 6.08 4.32
C ALA A 33 3.44 4.75 4.06
N PHE A 34 3.86 3.96 3.07
CA PHE A 34 3.25 2.66 2.79
C PHE A 34 3.88 1.53 3.61
N ARG A 35 3.04 0.62 4.10
CA ARG A 35 3.42 -0.56 4.88
C ARG A 35 2.91 -1.82 4.21
N GLY A 36 3.83 -2.71 3.83
CA GLY A 36 3.49 -4.01 3.24
C GLY A 36 3.43 -5.11 4.30
N ALA A 37 2.28 -5.77 4.43
CA ALA A 37 2.09 -6.96 5.26
C ALA A 37 1.93 -8.20 4.37
N ALA A 38 2.97 -9.04 4.31
CA ALA A 38 2.94 -10.30 3.58
C ALA A 38 1.92 -11.27 4.20
N GLN A 39 1.10 -11.89 3.36
CA GLN A 39 0.03 -12.80 3.74
C GLN A 39 0.41 -14.25 3.43
N LYS A 40 -0.26 -15.18 4.11
CA LYS A 40 -0.18 -16.61 3.79
C LYS A 40 -0.71 -16.83 2.37
N GLY A 41 0.15 -17.30 1.46
CA GLY A 41 -0.14 -17.44 0.02
C GLY A 41 0.70 -16.53 -0.88
N GLY A 42 1.44 -15.58 -0.30
CA GLY A 42 2.39 -14.72 -1.03
C GLY A 42 1.82 -13.39 -1.50
N ASP A 43 0.56 -13.11 -1.21
CA ASP A 43 -0.03 -11.79 -1.42
C ASP A 43 0.51 -10.80 -0.39
N ILE A 44 0.39 -9.51 -0.70
CA ILE A 44 0.83 -8.42 0.19
C ILE A 44 -0.31 -7.41 0.31
N ILE A 45 -0.63 -7.02 1.55
CA ILE A 45 -1.54 -5.90 1.81
C ILE A 45 -0.68 -4.67 2.07
N PHE A 46 -0.81 -3.65 1.22
CA PHE A 46 -0.19 -2.35 1.42
C PHE A 46 -1.18 -1.43 2.11
N THR A 47 -0.82 -0.88 3.27
CA THR A 47 -1.60 0.13 3.99
C THR A 47 -0.90 1.47 3.90
N TYR A 48 -1.64 2.54 3.66
CA TYR A 48 -1.14 3.92 3.68
C TYR A 48 -1.25 4.50 5.09
N GLU A 49 -0.10 4.77 5.71
CA GLU A 49 0.02 5.27 7.10
C GLU A 49 0.96 6.49 7.15
N PRO A 50 0.48 7.68 6.75
CA PRO A 50 1.26 8.90 6.84
C PRO A 50 1.51 9.26 8.31
N GLY A 51 2.75 9.59 8.66
CA GLY A 51 3.13 9.97 10.02
C GLY A 51 3.66 8.84 10.90
N TRP A 52 3.77 7.61 10.38
CA TRP A 52 4.52 6.56 11.06
C TRP A 52 6.02 6.89 11.04
N THR A 53 6.58 7.16 12.22
CA THR A 53 8.02 7.35 12.45
C THR A 53 8.54 6.14 13.23
N ALA A 54 9.43 5.34 12.62
CA ALA A 54 10.17 4.28 13.30
C ALA A 54 11.07 4.84 14.41
#